data_AF-Q1YJ46-F1
#
_entry.id   AF-Q1YJ46-F1
#
_cell.length_a   1.000
_cell.length_b   1.000
_cell.length_c   1.000
_cell.angle_alpha   90.00
_cell.angle_beta   90.00
_cell.angle_gamma   90.00
#
_symmetry.space_group_name_H-M   'P 1'
#
loop_
_entity.id
_entity.type
_entity.pdbx_description
1 polymer ?
#
loop_
_entity_poly.entity_id
_entity_poly.type
_entity_poly.pdbx_seq_one_letter_code
_entity_poly.pdbx_strand_id
1 'polypeptide(L)'
;MSVVARTLDVARSQINERRGRTVKPRGPYRKAEDAEFLAPIRAIVDARPTYGYRRVTALLNRRLRAECRPAVNAKRVLRIMQHHGLTLERHTARRPGRTYDCVVIALRSNVRSPAGSNRWPR
;
A
#
# COMPACT_ATOMS: atom_id res chain seq x y z
N MET A 1 18.48 17.19 31.75
CA MET A 1 17.25 16.74 31.03
C MET A 1 15.95 16.98 31.81
N SER A 2 15.85 18.06 32.59
CA SER A 2 14.61 18.41 33.32
C SER A 2 13.72 19.39 32.58
N VAL A 3 14.30 20.20 31.67
CA VAL A 3 13.59 21.13 30.79
C VAL A 3 12.85 20.34 29.71
N VAL A 4 13.55 19.46 28.99
CA VAL A 4 12.98 18.59 27.96
C VAL A 4 11.77 17.78 28.46
N ALA A 5 11.87 17.21 29.67
CA ALA A 5 10.78 16.46 30.30
C ALA A 5 9.54 17.32 30.58
N ARG A 6 9.75 18.55 31.07
CA ARG A 6 8.67 19.51 31.34
C ARG A 6 8.03 20.05 30.06
N THR A 7 8.83 20.29 29.03
CA THR A 7 8.34 20.78 27.72
C THR A 7 7.48 19.73 27.01
N LEU A 8 7.82 18.45 27.13
CA LEU A 8 7.11 17.34 26.48
C LEU A 8 6.00 16.72 27.35
N ASP A 9 5.77 17.26 28.55
CA ASP A 9 4.84 16.72 29.56
C ASP A 9 5.01 15.21 29.82
N VAL A 10 6.27 14.79 30.00
CA VAL A 10 6.61 13.39 30.29
C VAL A 10 7.54 13.29 31.50
N ALA A 11 7.40 12.18 32.24
CA ALA A 11 8.25 11.89 33.38
C ALA A 11 9.75 11.83 32.98
N ARG A 12 10.62 12.39 33.83
CA ARG A 12 12.09 12.37 33.62
C ARG A 12 12.65 10.94 33.52
N SER A 13 12.08 10.00 34.30
CA SER A 13 12.43 8.58 34.26
C SER A 13 12.17 7.96 32.88
N GLN A 14 11.04 8.27 32.26
CA GLN A 14 10.68 7.76 30.92
C GLN A 14 11.68 8.21 29.84
N ILE A 15 12.19 9.44 29.92
CA ILE A 15 13.22 9.92 28.99
C ILE A 15 14.53 9.16 29.23
N ASN A 16 14.93 8.98 30.48
CA ASN A 16 16.15 8.24 30.83
C ASN A 16 16.08 6.77 30.41
N GLU A 17 14.93 6.09 30.59
CA GLU A 17 14.71 4.70 30.18
C GLU A 17 14.70 4.52 28.65
N ARG A 18 14.26 5.53 27.91
CA ARG A 18 14.28 5.51 26.44
C ARG A 18 15.64 5.94 25.88
N ARG A 19 16.45 6.66 26.65
CA ARG A 19 17.78 7.13 26.24
C ARG A 19 18.72 5.95 26.09
N GLY A 20 19.12 5.65 24.85
CA GLY A 20 19.97 4.51 24.53
C GLY A 20 19.23 3.20 24.21
N ARG A 21 17.89 3.19 24.28
CA ARG A 21 17.09 2.03 23.87
C ARG A 21 16.82 2.08 22.38
N THR A 22 17.25 1.07 21.64
CA THR A 22 16.86 0.89 20.24
C THR A 22 15.38 0.51 20.20
N VAL A 23 14.56 1.29 19.49
CA VAL A 23 13.13 0.99 19.33
C VAL A 23 13.02 -0.33 18.55
N LYS A 24 12.57 -1.40 19.21
CA LYS A 24 12.27 -2.65 18.52
C LYS A 24 11.04 -2.42 17.64
N PRO A 25 11.13 -2.64 16.31
CA PRO A 25 9.96 -2.53 15.46
C PRO A 25 8.94 -3.58 15.89
N ARG A 26 7.66 -3.23 15.79
CA ARG A 26 6.57 -4.18 16.01
C ARG A 26 6.74 -5.31 14.99
N GLY A 27 6.82 -6.55 15.46
CA GLY A 27 7.06 -7.71 14.60
C GLY A 27 5.99 -7.90 13.51
N PRO A 28 6.27 -8.72 12.48
CA PRO A 28 5.31 -9.01 11.42
C PRO A 28 4.02 -9.57 12.00
N TYR A 29 2.89 -9.24 11.36
CA TYR A 29 1.58 -9.73 11.78
C TYR A 29 1.52 -11.25 11.68
N ARG A 30 1.30 -11.92 12.82
CA ARG A 30 1.11 -13.36 12.91
C ARG A 30 0.02 -13.64 13.94
N LYS A 31 -1.08 -14.27 13.51
CA LYS A 31 -2.11 -14.79 14.40
C LYS A 31 -2.23 -16.30 14.17
N ALA A 32 -2.21 -17.08 15.24
CA ALA A 32 -2.36 -18.53 15.14
C ALA A 32 -3.72 -18.92 14.53
N GLU A 33 -4.76 -18.14 14.84
CA GLU A 33 -6.11 -18.30 14.28
C GLU A 33 -6.15 -18.21 12.75
N ASP A 34 -5.18 -17.55 12.09
CA ASP A 34 -5.19 -17.38 10.63
C ASP A 34 -5.01 -18.70 9.87
N ALA A 35 -4.43 -19.72 10.52
CA ALA A 35 -4.21 -21.03 9.94
C ALA A 35 -5.53 -21.71 9.52
N GLU A 36 -6.64 -21.45 10.23
CA GLU A 36 -7.96 -22.03 9.92
C GLU A 36 -8.50 -21.56 8.56
N PHE A 37 -8.16 -20.33 8.15
CA PHE A 37 -8.65 -19.74 6.91
C PHE A 37 -7.79 -20.09 5.70
N LEU A 38 -6.59 -20.62 5.91
CA LEU A 38 -5.65 -20.89 4.83
C LEU A 38 -6.19 -21.95 3.85
N ALA A 39 -6.72 -23.06 4.35
CA ALA A 39 -7.25 -24.13 3.50
C ALA A 39 -8.47 -23.66 2.68
N PRO A 40 -9.50 -23.00 3.27
CA PRO A 40 -10.60 -22.42 2.51
C PRO A 40 -10.16 -21.39 1.46
N ILE A 41 -9.18 -20.53 1.79
CA ILE A 41 -8.65 -19.52 0.87
C ILE A 41 -7.95 -20.20 -0.31
N ARG A 42 -7.08 -21.19 -0.06
CA ARG A 42 -6.39 -21.96 -1.11
C ARG A 42 -7.39 -22.60 -2.06
N ALA A 43 -8.40 -23.30 -1.54
CA ALA A 43 -9.43 -23.93 -2.37
C ALA A 43 -10.17 -22.92 -3.28
N ILE A 44 -10.36 -21.67 -2.84
CA ILE A 44 -10.96 -20.61 -3.68
C ILE A 44 -9.98 -20.11 -4.74
N VAL A 45 -8.72 -19.90 -4.36
CA VAL A 45 -7.66 -19.41 -5.26
C VAL A 45 -7.36 -20.44 -6.34
N ASP A 46 -7.25 -21.72 -5.98
CA ASP A 46 -6.96 -22.82 -6.90
C ASP A 46 -8.10 -22.98 -7.93
N ALA A 47 -9.35 -22.81 -7.51
CA ALA A 47 -10.50 -22.83 -8.41
C ALA A 47 -10.61 -21.57 -9.29
N ARG A 48 -10.08 -20.42 -8.84
CA ARG A 48 -10.23 -19.11 -9.49
C ARG A 48 -8.94 -18.29 -9.35
N PRO A 49 -7.87 -18.62 -10.10
CA PRO A 49 -6.56 -18.00 -9.90
C PRO A 49 -6.55 -16.50 -10.20
N THR A 50 -7.44 -16.01 -11.08
CA THR A 50 -7.57 -14.57 -11.43
C THR A 50 -8.22 -13.72 -10.33
N TYR A 51 -8.65 -14.31 -9.21
CA TYR A 51 -9.41 -13.58 -8.18
C TYR A 51 -8.48 -12.93 -7.16
N GLY A 52 -8.52 -11.60 -7.11
CA GLY A 52 -7.87 -10.84 -6.05
C GLY A 52 -8.59 -10.98 -4.70
N TYR A 53 -7.90 -10.59 -3.63
CA TYR A 53 -8.33 -10.78 -2.24
C TYR A 53 -9.75 -10.28 -1.92
N ARG A 54 -10.24 -9.21 -2.58
CA ARG A 54 -11.61 -8.71 -2.37
C ARG A 54 -12.67 -9.73 -2.79
N ARG A 55 -12.47 -10.41 -3.93
CA ARG A 55 -13.39 -11.45 -4.41
C ARG A 55 -13.28 -12.72 -3.57
N VAL A 56 -12.05 -13.11 -3.23
CA VAL A 56 -11.80 -14.23 -2.31
C VAL A 56 -12.50 -14.00 -0.97
N THR A 57 -12.39 -12.80 -0.40
CA THR A 57 -13.07 -12.43 0.86
C THR A 57 -14.59 -12.55 0.75
N ALA A 58 -15.18 -12.09 -0.36
CA ALA A 58 -16.62 -12.19 -0.56
C ALA A 58 -17.10 -13.65 -0.62
N LEU A 59 -16.36 -14.51 -1.33
CA LEU A 59 -16.67 -15.94 -1.41
C LEU A 59 -16.48 -16.65 -0.06
N LEU A 60 -15.38 -16.34 0.64
CA LEU A 60 -15.12 -16.87 1.98
C LEU A 60 -16.23 -16.47 2.95
N ASN A 61 -16.60 -15.19 2.99
CA ASN A 61 -17.67 -14.71 3.87
C ASN A 61 -19.05 -15.26 3.48
N ARG A 62 -19.30 -15.56 2.19
CA ARG A 62 -20.52 -16.25 1.78
C ARG A 62 -20.58 -17.67 2.37
N ARG A 63 -19.47 -18.41 2.36
CA ARG A 63 -19.38 -19.74 2.99
C ARG A 63 -19.55 -19.65 4.51
N LEU A 64 -18.82 -18.74 5.16
CA LEU A 64 -18.93 -18.54 6.61
C LEU A 64 -20.35 -18.17 7.06
N ARG A 65 -21.05 -17.32 6.30
CA ARG A 65 -22.46 -17.02 6.60
C ARG A 65 -23.38 -18.23 6.48
N ALA A 66 -23.14 -19.11 5.50
CA ALA A 66 -23.89 -20.36 5.36
C ALA A 66 -23.64 -21.32 6.53
N GLU A 67 -22.45 -21.25 7.12
CA GLU A 67 -22.05 -21.98 8.33
C GLU A 67 -22.40 -21.23 9.64
N CYS A 68 -23.15 -20.12 9.58
CA CYS A 68 -23.47 -19.26 10.71
C CYS A 68 -22.24 -18.72 11.48
N ARG A 69 -21.09 -18.62 10.82
CA ARG A 69 -19.83 -18.11 11.37
C ARG A 69 -19.66 -16.61 11.11
N PRO A 70 -18.92 -15.89 11.98
CA PRO A 70 -18.68 -14.46 11.80
C PRO A 70 -17.88 -14.18 10.53
N ALA A 71 -18.22 -13.08 9.85
CA ALA A 71 -17.50 -12.63 8.67
C ALA A 71 -16.08 -12.17 9.00
N VAL A 72 -15.15 -12.45 8.08
CA VAL A 72 -13.75 -12.07 8.20
C VAL A 72 -13.50 -10.73 7.50
N ASN A 73 -12.67 -9.88 8.13
CA ASN A 73 -12.24 -8.61 7.56
C ASN A 73 -11.36 -8.83 6.32
N ALA A 74 -11.64 -8.12 5.22
CA ALA A 74 -10.86 -8.20 3.98
C ALA A 74 -9.36 -7.93 4.17
N LYS A 75 -8.96 -7.06 5.10
CA LYS A 75 -7.55 -6.79 5.42
C LYS A 75 -6.86 -8.01 6.04
N ARG A 76 -7.59 -8.82 6.82
CA ARG A 76 -7.07 -10.07 7.39
C ARG A 76 -6.81 -11.09 6.29
N VAL A 77 -7.78 -11.27 5.37
CA VAL A 77 -7.62 -12.13 4.19
C VAL A 77 -6.44 -11.68 3.33
N LEU A 78 -6.28 -10.38 3.08
CA LEU A 78 -5.15 -9.84 2.34
C LEU A 78 -3.80 -10.20 2.99
N ARG A 79 -3.68 -10.05 4.31
CA ARG A 79 -2.45 -10.39 5.04
C ARG A 79 -2.11 -11.88 4.94
N ILE A 80 -3.11 -12.75 5.08
CA ILE A 80 -2.95 -14.19 4.93
C ILE A 80 -2.49 -14.52 3.50
N MET A 81 -3.15 -13.96 2.48
CA MET A 81 -2.77 -14.19 1.09
C MET A 81 -1.36 -13.70 0.78
N GLN A 82 -0.94 -12.55 1.32
CA GLN A 82 0.41 -12.02 1.14
C GLN A 82 1.47 -12.89 1.81
N HIS A 83 1.22 -13.32 3.06
CA HIS A 83 2.14 -14.18 3.81
C HIS A 83 2.36 -15.55 3.14
N HIS A 84 1.37 -16.04 2.40
CA HIS A 84 1.42 -17.34 1.71
C HIS A 84 1.64 -17.26 0.20
N GLY A 85 1.96 -16.08 -0.35
CA GLY A 85 2.24 -15.92 -1.79
C GLY A 85 1.02 -16.16 -2.70
N LEU A 86 -0.20 -16.04 -2.18
CA LEU A 86 -1.45 -16.28 -2.91
C LEU A 86 -2.01 -15.01 -3.57
N THR A 87 -1.25 -13.93 -3.56
CA THR A 87 -1.69 -12.66 -4.15
C THR A 87 -1.26 -12.62 -5.61
N LEU A 88 -2.17 -12.16 -6.47
CA LEU A 88 -1.85 -11.89 -7.87
C LEU A 88 -0.64 -10.97 -7.98
N GLU A 89 0.28 -11.33 -8.88
CA GLU A 89 1.37 -10.43 -9.22
C GLU A 89 0.81 -9.11 -9.72
N ARG A 90 1.38 -8.01 -9.22
CA ARG A 90 1.01 -6.69 -9.68
C ARG A 90 1.53 -6.54 -11.10
N HIS A 91 0.65 -6.65 -12.08
CA HIS A 91 0.99 -6.31 -13.46
C HIS A 91 1.17 -4.79 -13.56
N THR A 92 2.37 -4.30 -13.25
CA THR A 92 2.79 -2.94 -13.57
C THR A 92 3.06 -2.93 -15.06
N ALA A 93 2.00 -2.85 -15.87
CA ALA A 93 2.14 -2.45 -17.26
C ALA A 93 2.78 -1.08 -17.23
N ARG A 94 4.09 -1.01 -17.43
CA ARG A 94 4.80 0.23 -17.75
C ARG A 94 4.21 0.66 -19.10
N ARG A 95 3.07 1.35 -19.06
CA ARG A 95 2.50 1.97 -20.25
C ARG A 95 3.55 2.99 -20.68
N PRO A 96 4.25 2.82 -21.81
CA PRO A 96 5.03 3.93 -22.34
C PRO A 96 4.04 5.10 -22.43
N GLY A 97 4.39 6.21 -21.78
CA GLY A 97 3.62 7.44 -21.95
C GLY A 97 3.49 7.70 -23.44
N ARG A 98 2.36 8.24 -23.88
CA ARG A 98 2.13 8.61 -25.28
C ARG A 98 3.30 9.49 -25.73
N THR A 99 4.26 8.91 -26.45
CA THR A 99 5.38 9.63 -27.04
C THR A 99 4.78 10.46 -28.15
N TYR A 100 4.64 11.75 -27.89
CA TYR A 100 4.29 12.68 -28.93
C TYR A 100 5.56 12.91 -29.75
N ASP A 101 5.72 12.17 -30.84
CA ASP A 101 6.70 12.47 -31.88
C ASP A 101 6.22 13.70 -32.67
N CYS A 102 6.13 14.84 -31.99
CA CYS A 102 5.89 16.11 -32.63
C CYS A 102 7.18 16.50 -33.35
N VAL A 103 7.22 16.32 -34.67
CA VAL A 103 8.24 16.96 -35.49
C VAL A 103 7.98 18.47 -35.47
N VAL A 104 8.87 19.22 -34.84
CA VAL A 104 8.83 20.70 -34.87
C VAL A 104 9.33 21.15 -36.24
N ILE A 105 8.41 21.44 -37.14
CA ILE A 105 8.72 22.05 -38.45
C ILE A 105 8.81 23.56 -38.24
N ALA A 106 10.02 24.08 -38.12
CA ALA A 106 10.27 25.52 -38.12
C ALA A 106 10.39 26.01 -39.56
N LEU A 107 9.61 27.03 -39.94
CA LEU A 107 9.69 27.65 -41.28
C LEU A 107 11.07 28.29 -41.57
N ARG A 108 11.82 28.69 -40.52
CA ARG A 108 13.18 29.26 -40.59
C ARG A 108 14.00 28.89 -39.36
N SER A 109 15.31 28.69 -39.53
CA SER A 109 16.25 28.47 -38.42
C SER A 109 16.51 29.75 -37.63
N ASN A 110 16.58 29.64 -36.30
CA ASN A 110 17.13 30.65 -35.38
C ASN A 110 16.27 31.90 -35.10
N VAL A 111 14.98 31.71 -34.81
CA VAL A 111 14.14 32.79 -34.25
C VAL A 111 14.48 32.95 -32.77
N ARG A 112 15.43 33.84 -32.46
CA ARG A 112 15.73 34.25 -31.08
C ARG A 112 14.54 35.08 -30.58
N SER A 113 13.78 34.56 -29.61
CA SER A 113 12.76 35.36 -28.92
C SER A 113 13.42 36.62 -28.35
N PRO A 114 12.90 37.83 -28.65
CA PRO A 114 13.39 39.04 -27.99
C PRO A 114 12.98 38.94 -26.52
N ALA A 115 13.97 38.68 -25.66
CA ALA A 115 13.80 38.87 -24.22
C ALA A 115 13.42 40.33 -23.98
N GLY A 116 12.25 40.59 -23.38
CA GLY A 116 11.96 41.93 -22.85
C GLY A 116 10.55 42.49 -22.97
N SER A 117 9.46 41.71 -23.04
CA SER A 117 8.13 42.30 -22.80
C SER A 117 7.17 41.32 -22.15
N ASN A 118 7.19 41.29 -20.81
CA ASN A 118 6.07 40.81 -20.02
C ASN A 118 4.89 41.77 -20.21
N ARG A 119 3.98 41.46 -21.14
CA ARG A 119 2.64 42.07 -21.15
C ARG A 119 1.65 41.07 -21.74
N TRP A 120 0.96 40.35 -20.87
CA TRP A 120 -0.23 39.58 -21.24
C TRP A 120 -1.46 40.50 -21.13
N PRO A 121 -2.32 40.60 -22.17
CA PRO A 121 -3.58 41.32 -22.06
C PRO A 121 -4.59 40.49 -21.24
N ARG A 122 -5.44 41.20 -20.48
CA ARG A 122 -6.61 40.66 -19.77
C ARG A 122 -7.75 40.38 -20.72
#